data_AF-A0A7V5XD50-F1
#
_entry.id   AF-A0A7V5XD50-F1
#
_cell.length_a   1.000
_cell.length_b   1.000
_cell.length_c   1.000
_cell.angle_alpha   90.00
_cell.angle_beta   90.00
_cell.angle_gamma   90.00
#
_symmetry.space_group_name_H-M   'P 1'
#
loop_
_entity.id
_entity.type
_entity.pdbx_description
1 polymer ?
#
loop_
_entity_poly.entity_id
_entity_poly.type
_entity_poly.pdbx_seq_one_letter_code
_entity_poly.pdbx_strand_id
1 'polypeptide(L)'
;MDRFELVADYAPAGDQPEAIEALIGGFEAGLARQTLLGVTGSGKTFTMANLIEHLQRPTMILAHNKTLAAQLYGEMREFFPRNRVEYFVSYYDYYQPEAYVPSS
;
A
#
# COMPACT_ATOMS: atom_id res chain seq x y z
N MET A 1 -7.25 2.00 21.56
CA MET A 1 -7.04 1.44 20.22
C MET A 1 -6.29 2.49 19.45
N ASP A 2 -5.08 2.16 19.00
CA ASP A 2 -4.28 3.10 18.19
C ASP A 2 -4.98 3.26 16.84
N ARG A 3 -5.31 4.50 16.49
CA ARG A 3 -5.94 4.85 15.22
C ARG A 3 -4.87 5.20 14.20
N PHE A 4 -5.11 4.89 12.93
CA PHE A 4 -4.31 5.44 11.84
C PHE A 4 -4.56 6.95 11.75
N GLU A 5 -3.48 7.73 11.68
CA GLU A 5 -3.49 9.20 11.58
C GLU A 5 -2.70 9.61 10.33
N LEU A 6 -3.41 10.00 9.27
CA LEU A 6 -2.80 10.48 8.04
C LEU A 6 -2.28 11.91 8.25
N VAL A 7 -1.03 12.13 7.90
CA VAL A 7 -0.39 13.45 7.90
C VAL A 7 0.02 13.78 6.47
N ALA A 8 -0.53 14.86 5.93
CA ALA A 8 -0.16 15.41 4.63
C ALA A 8 -0.43 16.92 4.60
N ASP A 9 0.41 17.67 3.87
CA ASP A 9 0.25 19.13 3.69
C ASP A 9 -0.78 19.50 2.61
N TYR A 10 -1.42 18.49 2.01
CA TYR A 10 -2.36 18.64 0.91
C TYR A 10 -3.57 17.72 1.10
N ALA A 11 -4.71 18.14 0.54
CA ALA A 11 -5.94 17.36 0.53
C ALA A 11 -6.07 16.55 -0.77
N PRO A 12 -6.90 15.48 -0.80
CA PRO A 12 -7.23 14.79 -2.05
C PRO A 12 -7.75 15.75 -3.11
N ALA A 13 -7.28 15.59 -4.34
CA ALA A 13 -7.59 16.49 -5.46
C ALA A 13 -7.79 15.72 -6.77
N GLY A 14 -8.38 16.38 -7.78
CA GLY A 14 -8.74 15.74 -9.04
C GLY A 14 -9.77 14.63 -8.81
N ASP A 15 -9.52 13.45 -9.38
CA ASP A 15 -10.42 12.29 -9.28
C ASP A 15 -10.25 11.49 -7.97
N GLN A 16 -9.31 11.89 -7.10
CA GLN A 16 -9.02 11.15 -5.86
C GLN A 16 -10.22 11.11 -4.88
N PRO A 17 -10.95 12.21 -4.60
CA PRO A 17 -12.07 12.17 -3.66
C PRO A 17 -13.14 11.15 -4.06
N GLU A 18 -13.54 11.15 -5.33
CA GLU A 18 -14.54 10.21 -5.86
C GLU A 18 -14.04 8.76 -5.80
N ALA A 19 -12.77 8.52 -6.16
CA ALA A 19 -12.18 7.19 -6.07
C ALA A 19 -12.11 6.67 -4.62
N ILE A 20 -11.79 7.53 -3.65
CA ILE A 20 -11.76 7.19 -2.23
C ILE A 20 -13.17 6.81 -1.75
N GLU A 21 -14.16 7.66 -2.02
CA GLU A 21 -15.55 7.42 -1.64
C GLU A 21 -16.10 6.12 -2.24
N ALA A 22 -15.85 5.87 -3.53
CA ALA A 22 -16.29 4.65 -4.19
C ALA A 22 -15.69 3.38 -3.56
N LEU A 23 -14.38 3.41 -3.25
CA LEU A 23 -13.70 2.28 -2.61
C LEU A 23 -14.17 2.03 -1.17
N ILE A 24 -14.43 3.08 -0.40
CA ILE A 24 -15.01 2.99 0.95
C ILE A 24 -16.40 2.37 0.85
N GLY A 25 -17.26 2.91 -0.02
CA GLY A 25 -18.62 2.40 -0.19
C GLY A 25 -18.65 0.93 -0.61
N GLY A 26 -17.77 0.52 -1.53
CA GLY A 26 -17.64 -0.90 -1.88
C GLY A 26 -17.17 -1.77 -0.72
N PHE A 27 -16.30 -1.25 0.14
CA PHE A 27 -15.83 -1.96 1.33
C PHE A 27 -16.94 -2.16 2.36
N GLU A 28 -17.69 -1.10 2.65
CA GLU A 28 -18.82 -1.12 3.58
C GLU A 28 -19.98 -1.99 3.07
N ALA A 29 -20.16 -2.06 1.74
CA ALA A 29 -21.08 -2.99 1.09
C ALA A 29 -20.62 -4.47 1.14
N GLY A 30 -19.45 -4.74 1.72
CA GLY A 30 -18.92 -6.10 1.88
C GLY A 30 -18.28 -6.68 0.61
N LEU A 31 -17.90 -5.86 -0.37
CA LEU A 31 -17.19 -6.33 -1.56
C LEU A 31 -15.83 -6.89 -1.16
N ALA A 32 -15.61 -8.17 -1.43
CA ALA A 32 -14.35 -8.84 -1.13
C ALA A 32 -13.19 -8.40 -2.05
N ARG A 33 -13.49 -7.86 -3.24
CA ARG A 33 -12.50 -7.47 -4.25
C ARG A 33 -12.92 -6.19 -4.93
N GLN A 34 -11.99 -5.26 -5.06
CA GLN A 34 -12.17 -3.98 -5.74
C GLN A 34 -10.91 -3.65 -6.54
N THR A 35 -11.00 -2.76 -7.53
CA THR A 35 -9.86 -2.37 -8.37
C THR A 35 -9.86 -0.86 -8.56
N LEU A 36 -8.76 -0.21 -8.15
CA LEU A 36 -8.51 1.20 -8.42
C LEU A 36 -7.81 1.34 -9.78
N LEU A 37 -8.54 1.78 -10.80
CA LEU A 37 -7.98 2.05 -12.12
C LEU A 37 -7.42 3.49 -12.15
N GLY A 38 -6.16 3.66 -11.76
CA GLY A 38 -5.49 4.97 -11.73
C GLY A 38 -4.33 5.08 -12.71
N VAL A 39 -4.26 6.18 -13.46
CA VAL A 39 -3.13 6.49 -14.35
C VAL A 39 -1.84 6.75 -13.57
N THR A 40 -0.68 6.67 -14.22
CA THR A 40 0.61 7.01 -13.59
C THR A 40 0.62 8.49 -13.19
N GLY A 41 1.13 8.80 -11.99
CA GLY A 41 1.17 10.17 -11.47
C GLY A 41 -0.12 10.66 -10.81
N SER A 42 -1.20 9.87 -10.78
CA SER A 42 -2.48 10.28 -10.18
C SER A 42 -2.51 10.28 -8.64
N GLY A 43 -1.38 9.97 -7.96
CA GLY A 43 -1.33 9.89 -6.51
C GLY A 43 -2.01 8.65 -5.90
N LYS A 44 -1.87 7.48 -6.54
CA LYS A 44 -2.47 6.22 -6.05
C LYS A 44 -2.08 5.88 -4.62
N THR A 45 -0.83 6.11 -4.20
CA THR A 45 -0.43 5.84 -2.82
C THR A 45 -1.21 6.70 -1.83
N PHE A 46 -1.38 7.99 -2.12
CA PHE A 46 -2.15 8.89 -1.27
C PHE A 46 -3.65 8.54 -1.23
N THR A 47 -4.21 8.09 -2.35
CA THR A 47 -5.58 7.53 -2.41
C THR A 47 -5.71 6.34 -1.44
N MET A 48 -4.75 5.41 -1.47
CA MET A 48 -4.75 4.25 -0.58
C MET A 48 -4.50 4.63 0.89
N ALA A 49 -3.70 5.67 1.16
CA ALA A 49 -3.48 6.18 2.51
C ALA A 49 -4.78 6.73 3.12
N ASN A 50 -5.54 7.54 2.37
CA ASN A 50 -6.86 8.01 2.80
C ASN A 50 -7.82 6.84 3.09
N LEU A 51 -7.79 5.80 2.26
CA LEU A 51 -8.60 4.59 2.49
C LEU A 51 -8.21 3.87 3.78
N ILE A 52 -6.91 3.72 4.07
CA ILE A 52 -6.39 3.10 5.30
C ILE A 52 -6.82 3.91 6.54
N GLU A 53 -6.66 5.23 6.49
CA GLU A 53 -7.11 6.12 7.56
C GLU A 53 -8.62 6.02 7.77
N HIS A 54 -9.43 6.03 6.72
CA HIS A 54 -10.88 5.96 6.87
C HIS A 54 -11.34 4.63 7.47
N LEU A 55 -10.82 3.51 6.94
CA LEU A 55 -11.27 2.17 7.32
C LEU A 55 -10.71 1.70 8.67
N GLN A 56 -9.62 2.30 9.16
CA GLN A 56 -9.02 1.98 10.46
C GLN A 56 -8.69 0.48 10.62
N ARG A 57 -8.17 -0.15 9.57
CA ARG A 57 -7.84 -1.59 9.56
C ARG A 57 -6.35 -1.82 9.29
N PRO A 58 -5.70 -2.75 10.03
CA PRO A 58 -4.37 -3.21 9.69
C PRO A 58 -4.35 -3.68 8.23
N THR A 59 -3.40 -3.14 7.46
CA THR A 59 -3.37 -3.29 6.00
C THR A 59 -2.02 -3.84 5.57
N MET A 60 -2.04 -4.79 4.62
CA MET A 60 -0.84 -5.34 4.00
C MET A 60 -0.76 -4.87 2.55
N ILE A 61 0.33 -4.22 2.19
CA ILE A 61 0.60 -3.76 0.83
C ILE A 61 1.62 -4.69 0.20
N LEU A 62 1.26 -5.34 -0.91
CA LEU A 62 2.11 -6.26 -1.64
C LEU A 62 2.69 -5.57 -2.87
N ALA A 63 4.02 -5.60 -3.01
CA ALA A 63 4.73 -5.09 -4.17
C ALA A 63 5.52 -6.22 -4.84
N HIS A 64 5.59 -6.18 -6.16
CA HIS A 64 6.21 -7.26 -6.95
C HIS A 64 7.75 -7.25 -6.94
N ASN A 65 8.37 -6.21 -6.38
CA ASN A 65 9.83 -6.08 -6.32
C ASN A 65 10.28 -5.25 -5.10
N LYS A 66 11.55 -5.41 -4.69
CA LYS A 66 12.13 -4.74 -3.50
C LYS A 66 12.20 -3.22 -3.66
N THR A 67 12.46 -2.69 -4.86
CA THR A 67 12.58 -1.24 -5.10
C THR A 67 11.25 -0.53 -4.87
N LEU A 68 10.17 -1.04 -5.46
CA LEU A 68 8.82 -0.50 -5.27
C LEU A 68 8.35 -0.67 -3.83
N ALA A 69 8.68 -1.80 -3.20
CA ALA A 69 8.35 -2.03 -1.79
C ALA A 69 9.01 -0.96 -0.89
N ALA A 70 10.29 -0.64 -1.13
CA ALA A 70 11.00 0.39 -0.39
C ALA A 70 10.42 1.80 -0.64
N GLN A 71 10.03 2.12 -1.88
CA GLN A 71 9.36 3.39 -2.20
C GLN A 71 8.04 3.53 -1.45
N LEU A 72 7.17 2.53 -1.51
CA LEU A 72 5.88 2.52 -0.81
C LEU A 72 6.05 2.59 0.70
N TYR A 73 7.06 1.90 1.26
CA TYR A 73 7.38 1.99 2.68
C TYR A 73 7.78 3.42 3.08
N GLY A 74 8.62 4.09 2.29
CA GLY A 74 9.00 5.49 2.51
C GLY A 74 7.78 6.42 2.49
N GLU A 75 6.98 6.35 1.43
CA GLU A 75 5.75 7.16 1.28
C GLU A 75 4.77 6.91 2.44
N MET A 76 4.50 5.65 2.79
CA MET A 76 3.59 5.32 3.90
C MET A 76 4.13 5.77 5.26
N ARG A 77 5.46 5.75 5.47
CA ARG A 77 6.08 6.28 6.68
C ARG A 77 5.93 7.79 6.82
N GLU A 78 5.99 8.51 5.70
CA GLU A 78 5.72 9.95 5.67
C GLU A 78 4.26 10.24 5.94
N PHE A 79 3.34 9.46 5.36
CA PHE A 79 1.90 9.60 5.56
C PHE A 79 1.43 9.22 6.97
N PHE A 80 2.05 8.23 7.61
CA PHE A 80 1.63 7.73 8.92
C PHE A 80 2.78 7.78 9.95
N PRO A 81 3.33 8.96 10.26
CA PRO A 81 4.52 9.10 11.10
C PRO A 81 4.26 8.72 12.56
N ARG A 82 2.98 8.62 12.96
CA ARG A 82 2.52 8.27 14.31
C ARG A 82 2.02 6.82 14.41
N ASN A 83 2.09 6.05 13.33
CA ASN A 83 1.68 4.65 13.30
C ASN A 83 2.86 3.71 12.99
N ARG A 84 2.64 2.41 13.22
CA ARG A 84 3.60 1.37 12.88
C ARG A 84 3.50 1.04 11.39
N VAL A 85 4.42 1.59 10.61
CA VAL A 85 4.64 1.22 9.22
C VAL A 85 5.89 0.33 9.18
N GLU A 86 5.73 -0.90 8.73
CA GLU A 86 6.75 -1.95 8.80
C GLU A 86 7.17 -2.41 7.40
N TYR A 87 8.38 -2.96 7.27
CA TYR A 87 8.94 -3.43 6.01
C TYR A 87 9.31 -4.91 6.10
N PHE A 88 8.70 -5.74 5.26
CA PHE A 88 8.92 -7.19 5.27
C PHE A 88 9.30 -7.71 3.88
N VAL A 89 10.57 -8.08 3.72
CA VAL A 89 11.13 -8.64 2.49
C VAL A 89 12.12 -9.75 2.83
N SER A 90 12.52 -10.54 1.82
CA SER A 90 13.64 -11.47 1.99
C SER A 90 14.89 -10.72 2.45
N TYR A 91 15.47 -11.19 3.56
CA TYR A 91 16.72 -10.70 4.14
C TYR A 91 17.96 -11.26 3.44
N TYR A 92 17.79 -12.18 2.48
CA TYR A 92 18.91 -12.67 1.68
C TYR A 92 19.30 -11.62 0.63
N ASP A 93 20.56 -11.22 0.67
CA ASP A 93 21.20 -10.41 -0.39
C ASP A 93 21.42 -11.26 -1.65
N TYR A 94 21.85 -12.50 -1.46
CA TYR A 94 21.97 -13.52 -2.48
C TYR A 94 21.44 -14.84 -1.94
N TYR A 95 20.64 -15.54 -2.75
CA TYR A 95 20.13 -16.87 -2.40
C TYR A 95 20.23 -17.77 -3.63
N GLN A 96 21.03 -18.82 -3.52
CA GLN A 96 21.06 -19.92 -4.45
C GLN A 96 20.36 -21.11 -3.79
N PRO A 97 19.20 -21.55 -4.30
CA PRO A 97 18.55 -22.75 -3.77
C PRO A 97 19.43 -23.98 -4.03
N GLU A 98 19.35 -24.97 -3.15
CA GLU A 98 19.90 -26.30 -3.43
C GLU A 98 19.23 -26.87 -4.69
N ALA A 99 20.03 -27.31 -5.65
CA ALA A 99 19.55 -27.88 -6.90
C ALA A 99 20.46 -29.02 -7.36
N TYR A 100 19.85 -30.12 -7.79
CA TYR A 100 20.53 -31.21 -8.49
C TYR A 100 20.29 -31.08 -9.99
N VAL A 101 21.37 -30.91 -10.77
CA VAL A 101 21.32 -30.84 -12.24
C VAL A 101 22.15 -31.99 -12.80
N PRO A 102 21.54 -33.13 -13.17
CA PRO A 102 22.28 -34.26 -13.73
C PRO A 102 22.85 -33.89 -15.12
N SER A 103 24.14 -34.12 -15.33
CA SER A 103 24.77 -34.01 -16.66
C SER A 103 24.55 -35.29 -17.46
N SER A 104 24.24 -35.17 -18.76
CA SER A 104 24.21 -36.29 -19.73
C SER A 104 25.56 -36.53 -20.37
#